data_AF-A0A923CN77-F1
#
_entry.id   AF-A0A923CN77-F1
#
_cell.length_a   1.000
_cell.length_b   1.000
_cell.length_c   1.000
_cell.angle_alpha   90.00
_cell.angle_beta   90.00
_cell.angle_gamma   90.00
#
_symmetry.space_group_name_H-M   'P 1'
#
loop_
_entity.id
_entity.type
_entity.pdbx_description
1 polymer ?
#
loop_
_entity_poly.entity_id
_entity_poly.type
_entity_poly.pdbx_seq_one_letter_code
_entity_poly.pdbx_strand_id
1 'polypeptide(L)' 'MDLTAAGNILAPIFWAVTWGGLAAFWVAAMVSISRRSAAMSGVELLGWYALVIFAQVIGTMIWFFVGRDRYAPPPSRQ' A
#
# COMPACT_ATOMS: atom_id res chain seq x y z
N MET A 1 -22.01 16.49 -20.17
CA MET A 1 -21.03 16.64 -19.06
C MET A 1 -19.68 16.35 -19.65
N ASP A 2 -18.78 17.34 -19.67
CA ASP A 2 -17.47 17.20 -20.30
C ASP A 2 -16.61 16.21 -19.50
N LEU A 3 -16.27 15.07 -20.11
CA LEU A 3 -15.51 14.00 -19.47
C LEU A 3 -14.13 14.47 -19.01
N THR A 4 -13.58 15.48 -19.68
CA THR A 4 -12.28 16.08 -19.32
C THR A 4 -12.37 16.91 -18.05
N ALA A 5 -13.44 17.70 -17.89
CA ALA A 5 -13.70 18.48 -16.68
C ALA A 5 -13.95 17.58 -15.46
N ALA A 6 -14.69 16.48 -15.64
CA ALA A 6 -14.90 15.49 -14.58
C ALA A 6 -13.59 14.80 -14.17
N GLY A 7 -12.74 14.41 -15.14
CA GLY A 7 -11.44 13.81 -14.86
C GLY A 7 -10.50 14.73 -14.08
N ASN A 8 -10.46 16.01 -14.42
CA ASN A 8 -9.60 17.01 -13.76
C ASN A 8 -9.99 17.28 -12.29
N ILE A 9 -11.23 17.01 -11.90
CA ILE A 9 -11.71 17.19 -10.52
C ILE A 9 -11.62 15.87 -9.74
N LEU A 10 -12.03 14.76 -10.34
CA LEU A 10 -12.09 13.46 -9.65
C LEU A 10 -10.70 12.86 -9.41
N ALA A 11 -9.77 13.02 -10.34
CA ALA A 11 -8.42 12.48 -10.21
C ALA A 11 -7.67 13.00 -8.96
N PRO A 12 -7.57 14.32 -8.69
CA PRO A 12 -6.88 14.80 -7.50
C PRO A 12 -7.59 14.40 -6.20
N ILE A 13 -8.93 14.34 -6.18
CA ILE A 13 -9.68 13.89 -5.01
C ILE A 13 -9.37 12.42 -4.71
N PHE A 14 -9.40 11.57 -5.73
CA PHE A 14 -9.08 10.15 -5.58
C PHE A 14 -7.66 9.95 -5.02
N TRP A 15 -6.68 10.68 -5.56
CA TRP A 15 -5.31 10.64 -5.05
C TRP A 15 -5.20 11.14 -3.61
N ALA A 16 -5.85 12.26 -3.28
CA ALA A 16 -5.83 12.83 -1.94
C ALA A 16 -6.47 11.87 -0.91
N VAL A 17 -7.61 11.26 -1.25
CA VAL A 17 -8.30 10.29 -0.39
C VAL A 17 -7.44 9.03 -0.20
N THR A 18 -6.82 8.53 -1.28
CA THR A 18 -5.97 7.34 -1.23
C THR A 18 -4.76 7.56 -0.32
N TRP A 19 -4.00 8.63 -0.55
CA TRP A 19 -2.82 8.95 0.26
C TRP A 19 -3.17 9.38 1.68
N GLY A 20 -4.24 10.16 1.85
CA GLY A 20 -4.74 10.59 3.15
C GLY A 20 -5.22 9.41 4.00
N GLY A 21 -5.96 8.48 3.40
CA GLY A 21 -6.41 7.25 4.05
C GLY A 21 -5.23 6.36 4.46
N LEU A 22 -4.24 6.20 3.59
CA LEU A 22 -3.01 5.45 3.90
C LEU A 22 -2.23 6.09 5.06
N ALA A 23 -2.08 7.41 5.04
CA ALA A 23 -1.43 8.14 6.12
C ALA A 23 -2.18 7.98 7.46
N ALA A 24 -3.51 8.10 7.44
CA ALA A 24 -4.33 7.89 8.63
C ALA A 24 -4.19 6.46 9.19
N PHE A 25 -4.18 5.46 8.30
CA PHE A 25 -3.93 4.07 8.68
C PHE A 25 -2.56 3.89 9.34
N TRP A 26 -1.49 4.44 8.76
CA TRP A 26 -0.15 4.37 9.35
C TRP A 26 -0.09 5.00 10.72
N VAL A 27 -0.64 6.21 10.89
CA VAL A 27 -0.69 6.89 12.19
C VAL A 27 -1.44 6.05 13.21
N ALA A 28 -2.61 5.53 12.87
CA ALA A 28 -3.41 4.69 13.77
C ALA A 28 -2.66 3.41 14.18
N ALA A 29 -1.99 2.76 13.24
CA ALA A 29 -1.18 1.58 13.50
C ALA A 29 0.02 1.89 14.40
N MET A 30 0.74 2.98 14.15
CA MET A 30 1.85 3.43 14.99
C MET A 30 1.41 3.77 16.42
N VAL A 31 0.27 4.46 16.58
CA VAL A 31 -0.32 4.76 17.89
C VAL A 31 -0.70 3.47 18.62
N SER A 32 -1.29 2.50 17.90
CA SER A 32 -1.63 1.18 18.46
C SER A 32 -0.39 0.42 18.95
N ILE A 33 0.68 0.37 18.15
CA ILE A 33 1.95 -0.26 18.53
C ILE A 33 2.57 0.47 19.72
N SER A 34 2.63 1.80 19.67
CA SER A 34 3.17 2.62 20.76
C SER A 34 2.48 2.34 22.09
N ARG A 35 1.16 2.18 22.09
CA ARG A 35 0.38 1.85 23.30
C ARG A 35 0.69 0.47 23.87
N ARG A 36 1.19 -0.47 23.06
CA ARG A 36 1.54 -1.84 23.48
C ARG A 36 3.04 -2.05 23.64
N SER A 37 3.85 -1.02 23.39
CA SER A 37 5.31 -1.09 23.39
C SER A 37 5.92 -1.61 24.70
N ALA A 38 5.30 -1.29 25.84
CA ALA A 38 5.78 -1.71 27.16
C ALA A 38 5.77 -3.23 27.37
N ALA A 39 4.98 -3.98 26.59
CA ALA A 39 4.88 -5.44 26.68
C ALA A 39 5.71 -6.16 25.60
N MET A 40 6.44 -5.42 24.75
CA MET A 40 7.17 -5.96 23.61
C MET A 40 8.68 -5.81 23.80
N SER A 41 9.44 -6.77 23.27
CA SER A 41 10.88 -6.58 23.13
C SER A 41 11.20 -5.51 22.07
N GLY A 42 12.36 -4.83 22.18
CA GLY A 42 12.73 -3.77 21.22
C GLY A 42 12.80 -4.24 19.77
N VAL A 43 13.21 -5.50 19.54
CA VAL A 43 13.25 -6.12 18.21
C VAL A 43 11.83 -6.38 17.68
N GLU A 44 10.94 -6.86 18.53
CA GLU A 44 9.54 -7.11 18.18
C GLU A 44 8.81 -5.82 17.81
N LEU A 45 9.05 -4.75 18.57
CA LEU A 45 8.53 -3.41 18.28
C LEU A 45 9.02 -2.89 16.92
N LEU A 46 10.32 -2.99 16.65
CA LEU A 46 10.90 -2.61 15.35
C LEU A 46 10.31 -3.46 14.21
N GLY A 47 10.11 -4.75 14.44
CA GLY A 47 9.47 -5.65 13.48
C GLY A 47 8.05 -5.21 13.11
N TRP A 48 7.24 -4.83 14.09
CA TRP A 48 5.88 -4.32 13.85
C TRP A 48 5.87 -3.00 13.09
N TYR A 49 6.77 -2.07 13.42
CA TYR A 49 6.90 -0.83 12.65
C TYR A 49 7.33 -1.08 11.20
N ALA A 50 8.33 -1.93 11.01
CA ALA A 50 8.77 -2.31 9.67
C ALA A 50 7.63 -2.94 8.87
N LEU A 51 6.85 -3.84 9.48
CA LEU A 51 5.73 -4.49 8.81
C LEU A 51 4.67 -3.47 8.35
N VAL A 52 4.29 -2.51 9.20
CA VAL A 52 3.30 -1.48 8.85
C VAL A 52 3.75 -0.60 7.67
N ILE A 53 5.04 -0.26 7.62
CA ILE A 53 5.60 0.59 6.55
C ILE A 53 5.77 -0.21 5.25
N PHE A 54 6.37 -1.40 5.33
CA PHE A 54 6.78 -2.17 4.16
C PHE A 54 5.68 -3.09 3.60
N ALA A 55 4.62 -3.41 4.35
CA ALA A 55 3.54 -4.28 3.86
C ALA A 55 2.93 -3.80 2.52
N GLN A 56 2.84 -2.48 2.31
CA GLN A 56 2.30 -1.90 1.08
C GLN A 56 3.21 -2.15 -0.13
N VAL A 57 4.53 -2.22 0.10
CA VAL A 57 5.52 -2.52 -0.93
C VAL A 57 5.52 -4.01 -1.23
N ILE A 58 5.42 -4.86 -0.20
CA ILE A 58 5.44 -6.32 -0.33
C ILE A 58 4.32 -6.80 -1.26
N GLY A 59 3.09 -6.29 -1.13
CA GLY A 59 1.99 -6.66 -2.02
C GLY A 59 2.30 -6.38 -3.49
N THR A 60 2.87 -5.20 -3.77
CA THR A 60 3.27 -4.80 -5.13
C THR A 60 4.41 -5.68 -5.64
N MET A 61 5.41 -5.97 -4.81
CA MET A 61 6.52 -6.86 -5.16
C MET A 61 6.04 -8.27 -5.46
N ILE A 62 5.17 -8.86 -4.62
CA ILE A 62 4.58 -10.18 -4.85
C ILE A 62 3.85 -10.21 -6.18
N TRP A 63 3.04 -9.18 -6.49
CA TRP A 63 2.35 -9.10 -7.77
C TRP A 63 3.34 -9.06 -8.95
N PHE A 64 4.39 -8.24 -8.86
CA PHE A 64 5.39 -8.10 -9.91
C PHE A 64 6.18 -9.40 -10.16
N PHE A 65 6.59 -10.11 -9.12
CA PHE A 65 7.43 -11.31 -9.23
C PHE A 65 6.65 -12.60 -9.45
N VAL A 66 5.41 -12.71 -8.95
CA VAL A 66 4.63 -13.96 -8.98
C VAL A 66 3.38 -13.84 -9.86
N GLY A 67 2.76 -12.66 -9.87
CA GLY A 67 1.49 -12.43 -10.58
C GLY A 67 1.64 -12.09 -12.05
N ARG A 68 2.73 -11.43 -12.44
CA ARG A 68 2.96 -10.92 -13.80
C ARG A 68 2.89 -12.00 -14.87
N ASP A 69 3.56 -13.14 -14.67
CA ASP A 69 3.74 -14.15 -15.71
C ASP A 69 2.44 -14.93 -16.02
N ARG A 70 1.44 -14.85 -15.14
CA ARG A 70 0.11 -15.48 -15.34
C ARG A 70 -0.70 -14.84 -16.47
N TYR A 71 -0.33 -13.64 -16.89
CA TYR A 71 -0.99 -12.90 -17.98
C TYR A 71 -0.11 -12.73 -19.21
N ALA A 72 1.03 -13.44 -19.30
CA ALA A 72 1.86 -13.41 -20.48
C ALA A 72 1.08 -14.00 -21.68
N PRO A 73 1.03 -13.29 -22.83
CA PRO A 73 0.42 -13.84 -24.04
C PRO A 73 1.09 -15.18 -24.40
N PRO A 74 0.33 -16.19 -24.87
CA PRO A 74 0.92 -17.45 -25.29
C PRO A 74 1.99 -17.18 -26.36
N PRO A 75 3.11 -17.92 -26.35
CA PRO A 75 4.18 -17.71 -27.31
C PRO A 75 3.61 -17.83 -28.72
N SER A 76 3.68 -16.74 -29.49
CA SER A 76 3.35 -16.75 -30.90
C SER A 76 4.38 -17.65 -31.57
N ARG A 77 3.92 -18.81 -32.08
CA ARG A 77 4.77 -19.69 -32.87
C ARG A 77 5.19 -18.92 -34.11
N GLN A 78 6.48 -18.59 -34.20
CA GLN A 78 7.14 -18.22 -35.44
C GLN A 78 7.24 -19.45 -36.36
#